data_AF-A0A3C1VQZ3-F1
#
_entry.id   AF-A0A3C1VQZ3-F1
#
_cell.length_a   1.000
_cell.length_b   1.000
_cell.length_c   1.000
_cell.angle_alpha   90.00
_cell.angle_beta   90.00
_cell.angle_gamma   90.00
#
_symmetry.space_group_name_H-M   'P 1'
#
loop_
_entity.id
_entity.type
_entity.pdbx_description
1 polymer ?
#
loop_
_entity_poly.entity_id
_entity_poly.type
_entity_poly.pdbx_seq_one_letter_code
_entity_poly.pdbx_strand_id
1 'polypeptide(L)'
;MKIGLGRLAGTFATLLTCVLLVMPAAVTAQSYRSGQHVEPAFEGWRPNPDGTFSFMFGYMNENWEEEPSVPVGENNFFSPGEADQGQPTHFLPRRNRFHFEVTVPADWGDRELVWTLNVNGAERKAYATLRQDYL
;
A
#
# COMPACT_ATOMS: atom_id res chain seq x y z
N MET A 1 4.95 64.12 43.47
CA MET A 1 4.80 62.66 43.72
C MET A 1 3.39 62.23 43.35
N LYS A 2 3.23 61.51 42.23
CA LYS A 2 2.17 60.53 41.90
C LYS A 2 2.49 59.96 40.52
N ILE A 3 3.02 58.74 40.52
CA ILE A 3 3.31 57.91 39.34
C ILE A 3 2.06 57.07 39.11
N GLY A 4 1.58 56.91 37.87
CA GLY A 4 0.30 56.25 37.59
C GLY A 4 0.21 55.57 36.23
N LEU A 5 0.97 54.49 36.08
CA LEU A 5 0.62 53.25 35.38
C LEU A 5 0.01 53.37 33.96
N GLY A 6 0.81 53.84 33.01
CA GLY A 6 0.64 53.44 31.62
C GLY A 6 1.11 51.99 31.39
N ARG A 7 0.41 51.28 30.50
CA ARG A 7 0.92 50.12 29.73
C ARG A 7 1.10 48.78 30.48
N LEU A 8 0.03 48.17 30.97
CA LEU A 8 0.07 46.74 31.35
C LEU A 8 -1.05 45.87 30.75
N ALA A 9 -2.07 46.43 30.11
CA ALA A 9 -3.18 45.64 29.55
C ALA A 9 -2.93 45.08 28.13
N GLY A 10 -1.97 45.62 27.37
CA GLY A 10 -1.77 45.28 25.95
C GLY A 10 -0.78 44.13 25.67
N THR A 11 0.04 43.75 26.64
CA THR A 11 1.14 42.78 26.46
C THR A 11 0.77 41.33 26.78
N PHE A 12 -0.32 41.10 27.53
CA PHE A 12 -0.78 39.74 27.84
C PHE A 12 -1.62 39.12 26.70
N ALA A 13 -2.38 39.94 25.98
CA ALA A 13 -3.25 39.46 24.91
C ALA A 13 -2.48 39.01 23.65
N THR A 14 -1.32 39.61 23.36
CA THR A 14 -0.50 39.28 22.18
C THR A 14 0.37 38.03 22.37
N LEU A 15 0.78 37.72 23.61
CA LEU A 15 1.56 36.52 23.90
C LEU A 15 0.73 35.23 23.79
N LEU A 16 -0.56 35.28 24.15
CA LEU A 16 -1.44 34.10 24.08
C LEU A 16 -1.78 33.71 22.62
N THR A 17 -1.92 34.70 21.73
CA THR A 17 -2.23 34.46 20.30
C THR A 17 -1.03 33.88 19.55
N CYS A 18 0.21 34.25 19.90
CA CYS A 18 1.40 33.68 19.29
C CYS A 18 1.62 32.20 19.67
N VAL A 19 1.21 31.77 20.87
CA VAL A 19 1.40 30.38 21.32
C VAL A 19 0.48 29.39 20.58
N LEU A 20 -0.72 29.81 20.17
CA LEU A 20 -1.65 28.94 19.45
C LEU A 20 -1.26 28.68 17.98
N LEU A 21 -0.46 29.57 17.36
CA LEU A 21 -0.03 29.43 15.96
C LEU A 21 1.20 28.53 15.76
N VAL A 22 1.86 28.12 16.84
CA VAL A 22 3.12 27.33 16.79
C VAL A 22 2.90 25.88 17.23
N MET A 23 1.67 25.47 17.54
CA MET A 23 1.37 24.06 17.82
C MET A 23 1.47 23.26 16.51
N PRO A 24 2.40 22.30 16.36
CA PRO A 24 2.36 21.39 15.24
C PRO A 24 1.05 20.62 15.34
N ALA A 25 0.23 20.66 14.29
CA ALA A 25 -0.89 19.73 14.17
C ALA A 25 -0.31 18.31 14.32
N ALA A 26 -0.85 17.53 15.26
CA ALA A 26 -0.46 16.14 15.40
C ALA A 26 -0.86 15.41 14.11
N VAL A 27 0.10 15.14 13.24
CA VAL A 27 -0.09 14.26 12.09
C VAL A 27 -0.01 12.84 12.63
N THR A 28 -1.17 12.22 12.84
CA THR A 28 -1.24 10.80 13.17
C THR A 28 -1.09 10.01 11.87
N ALA A 29 -0.08 9.14 11.78
CA ALA A 29 -0.07 8.12 10.76
C ALA A 29 -1.31 7.24 10.94
N GLN A 30 -2.10 7.07 9.89
CA GLN A 30 -3.29 6.24 9.96
C GLN A 30 -2.86 4.78 10.02
N SER A 31 -3.03 4.15 11.19
CA SER A 31 -2.83 2.71 11.38
C SER A 31 -4.19 2.07 11.60
N TYR A 32 -4.45 0.98 10.87
CA TYR A 32 -5.70 0.25 10.97
C TYR A 32 -5.47 -1.10 11.63
N ARG A 33 -6.29 -1.45 12.63
CA ARG A 33 -6.21 -2.77 13.25
C ARG A 33 -6.81 -3.84 12.34
N SER A 34 -7.93 -3.53 11.70
CA SER A 34 -8.71 -4.41 10.82
C SER A 34 -9.60 -3.61 9.86
N GLY A 35 -10.31 -4.30 8.96
CA GLY A 35 -11.34 -3.81 8.06
C GLY A 35 -10.81 -3.14 6.79
N GLN A 36 -9.51 -3.12 6.58
CA GLN A 36 -8.90 -2.56 5.36
C GLN A 36 -8.66 -3.63 4.30
N HIS A 37 -8.41 -3.14 3.09
CA HIS A 37 -8.00 -3.94 1.95
C HIS A 37 -6.56 -4.44 2.10
N VAL A 38 -6.19 -5.35 1.22
CA VAL A 38 -4.81 -5.77 0.99
C VAL A 38 -4.40 -5.23 -0.37
N GLU A 39 -3.25 -4.56 -0.45
CA GLU A 39 -2.69 -4.06 -1.69
C GLU A 39 -1.79 -5.14 -2.31
N PRO A 40 -2.22 -5.84 -3.38
CA PRO A 40 -1.32 -6.69 -4.16
C PRO A 40 -0.29 -5.81 -4.88
N ALA A 41 0.93 -6.32 -5.04
CA ALA A 41 2.02 -5.59 -5.64
C ALA A 41 2.72 -6.44 -6.69
N PHE A 42 2.93 -5.86 -7.87
CA PHE A 42 3.96 -6.32 -8.80
C PHE A 42 5.28 -5.68 -8.39
N GLU A 43 6.32 -6.48 -8.22
CA GLU A 43 7.58 -6.03 -7.64
C GLU A 43 8.75 -6.13 -8.62
N GLY A 44 8.43 -6.31 -9.90
CA GLY A 44 9.38 -6.41 -11.00
C GLY A 44 9.48 -7.83 -11.54
N TRP A 45 10.44 -8.01 -12.46
CA TRP A 45 10.63 -9.25 -13.17
C TRP A 45 12.11 -9.56 -13.36
N ARG A 46 12.41 -10.82 -13.65
CA ARG A 46 13.74 -11.28 -14.03
C ARG A 46 13.68 -12.24 -15.22
N PRO A 47 14.66 -12.22 -16.14
CA PRO A 47 14.76 -13.23 -17.19
C PRO A 47 15.27 -14.56 -16.62
N ASN A 48 14.83 -15.67 -17.21
CA ASN A 48 15.28 -17.03 -16.91
C ASN A 48 16.22 -17.57 -18.02
N PRO A 49 17.07 -18.56 -17.73
CA PRO A 49 18.02 -19.11 -18.72
C PRO A 49 17.38 -19.76 -19.95
N ASP A 50 16.14 -20.22 -19.85
CA ASP A 50 15.36 -20.83 -20.93
C ASP A 50 14.63 -19.78 -21.80
N GLY A 51 14.85 -18.49 -21.53
CA GLY A 51 14.23 -17.38 -22.23
C GLY A 51 12.86 -16.95 -21.67
N THR A 52 12.30 -17.67 -20.70
CA THR A 52 11.08 -17.23 -19.98
C THR A 52 11.38 -16.07 -19.02
N PHE A 53 10.36 -15.50 -18.40
CA PHE A 53 10.50 -14.46 -17.38
C PHE A 53 9.76 -14.86 -16.12
N SER A 54 10.32 -14.53 -14.95
CA SER A 54 9.63 -14.64 -13.67
C SER A 54 9.15 -13.26 -13.24
N PHE A 55 7.84 -13.11 -13.07
CA PHE A 55 7.21 -11.94 -12.45
C PHE A 55 7.15 -12.16 -10.94
N MET A 56 7.67 -11.21 -10.16
CA MET A 56 7.67 -11.28 -8.70
C MET A 56 6.51 -10.48 -8.14
N PHE A 57 5.78 -11.08 -7.20
CA PHE A 57 4.63 -10.47 -6.55
C PHE A 57 4.81 -10.42 -5.04
N GLY A 58 4.20 -9.42 -4.43
CA GLY A 58 4.10 -9.26 -2.99
C GLY A 58 2.77 -8.61 -2.63
N TYR A 59 2.59 -8.27 -1.36
CA TYR A 59 1.43 -7.51 -0.93
C TYR A 59 1.72 -6.66 0.31
N MET A 60 0.91 -5.63 0.54
CA MET A 60 0.79 -4.92 1.80
C MET A 60 -0.59 -5.20 2.41
N ASN A 61 -0.63 -5.87 3.55
CA ASN A 61 -1.82 -5.91 4.38
C ASN A 61 -1.81 -4.66 5.29
N GLU A 62 -2.73 -3.73 5.04
CA GLU A 62 -2.87 -2.48 5.80
C GLU A 62 -3.37 -2.71 7.24
N ASN A 63 -3.90 -3.89 7.51
CA ASN A 63 -4.36 -4.32 8.82
C ASN A 63 -3.17 -4.78 9.68
N TRP A 64 -3.16 -4.35 10.95
CA TRP A 64 -2.12 -4.73 11.92
C TRP A 64 -2.44 -6.00 12.71
N GLU A 65 -3.72 -6.38 12.81
CA GLU A 65 -4.18 -7.56 13.56
C GLU A 65 -4.95 -8.54 12.68
N GLU A 66 -5.70 -8.06 11.68
CA GLU A 66 -6.46 -8.94 10.80
C GLU A 66 -5.58 -9.64 9.77
N GLU A 67 -5.83 -10.94 9.62
CA GLU A 67 -5.19 -11.81 8.63
C GLU A 67 -6.26 -12.39 7.69
N PRO A 68 -6.67 -11.65 6.65
CA PRO A 68 -7.73 -12.10 5.75
C PRO A 68 -7.40 -13.45 5.09
N SER A 69 -8.40 -14.30 4.97
CA SER A 69 -8.33 -15.54 4.21
C SER A 69 -9.24 -15.44 2.98
N VAL A 70 -8.64 -15.43 1.79
CA VAL A 70 -9.36 -15.32 0.51
C VAL A 70 -8.90 -16.47 -0.40
N PRO A 71 -9.72 -17.52 -0.59
CA PRO A 71 -9.36 -18.62 -1.48
C PRO A 71 -9.27 -18.16 -2.94
N VAL A 72 -8.52 -18.89 -3.76
CA VAL A 72 -8.49 -18.65 -5.20
C VAL A 72 -9.91 -18.74 -5.78
N GLY A 73 -10.31 -17.74 -6.57
CA GLY A 73 -11.66 -17.62 -7.11
C GLY A 73 -12.01 -16.17 -7.45
N GLU A 74 -13.29 -15.84 -7.47
CA GLU A 74 -13.81 -14.52 -7.91
C GLU A 74 -13.16 -13.31 -7.21
N ASN A 75 -12.69 -13.49 -5.96
CA ASN A 75 -12.07 -12.43 -5.17
C ASN A 75 -10.54 -12.52 -5.09
N ASN A 76 -9.91 -13.54 -5.68
CA ASN A 76 -8.45 -13.72 -5.64
C ASN A 76 -8.00 -14.55 -6.85
N PHE A 77 -7.66 -13.90 -7.96
CA PHE A 77 -7.36 -14.58 -9.21
C PHE A 77 -6.38 -13.82 -10.09
N PHE A 78 -5.75 -14.55 -11.00
CA PHE A 78 -4.99 -14.00 -12.11
C PHE A 78 -5.75 -14.00 -13.42
N SER A 79 -5.42 -13.05 -14.29
CA SER A 79 -5.84 -13.05 -15.69
C SER A 79 -4.82 -12.29 -16.55
N PRO A 80 -4.65 -12.63 -17.84
CA PRO A 80 -5.26 -13.76 -18.54
C PRO A 80 -4.62 -15.11 -18.16
N GLY A 81 -5.27 -16.22 -18.55
CA GLY A 81 -4.78 -17.58 -18.30
C GLY A 81 -5.43 -18.25 -17.10
N GLU A 82 -4.71 -19.17 -16.46
CA GLU A 82 -5.19 -19.86 -15.26
C GLU A 82 -5.33 -18.88 -14.09
N ALA A 83 -6.48 -18.92 -13.42
CA ALA A 83 -6.77 -18.06 -12.29
C ALA A 83 -5.86 -18.34 -11.09
N ASP A 84 -5.44 -19.60 -10.93
CA ASP A 84 -4.47 -20.03 -9.93
C ASP A 84 -3.06 -20.00 -10.52
N GLN A 85 -2.21 -19.14 -9.96
CA GLN A 85 -0.78 -19.06 -10.26
C GLN A 85 0.06 -19.25 -8.99
N GLY A 86 -0.53 -19.82 -7.92
CA GLY A 86 0.13 -19.98 -6.62
C GLY A 86 0.11 -18.74 -5.74
N GLN A 87 -0.82 -17.81 -5.97
CA GLN A 87 -1.01 -16.66 -5.07
C GLN A 87 -1.39 -17.08 -3.65
N PRO A 88 -1.04 -16.28 -2.62
CA PRO A 88 -1.47 -16.53 -1.25
C PRO A 88 -2.99 -16.54 -1.11
N THR A 89 -3.48 -17.40 -0.22
CA THR A 89 -4.88 -17.42 0.20
C THR A 89 -5.08 -16.97 1.64
N HIS A 90 -3.99 -16.65 2.34
CA HIS A 90 -4.00 -16.14 3.71
C HIS A 90 -2.96 -15.00 3.81
N PHE A 91 -3.41 -13.83 4.23
CA PHE A 91 -2.65 -12.59 4.13
C PHE A 91 -2.21 -12.09 5.50
N LEU A 92 -0.96 -12.36 5.86
CA LEU A 92 -0.37 -11.91 7.12
C LEU A 92 -0.27 -10.38 7.17
N PRO A 93 -0.18 -9.78 8.37
CA PRO A 93 -0.11 -8.32 8.50
C PRO A 93 1.12 -7.75 7.79
N ARG A 94 1.02 -6.47 7.41
CA ARG A 94 2.12 -5.67 6.88
C ARG A 94 2.65 -6.16 5.53
N ARG A 95 3.91 -5.78 5.23
CA ARG A 95 4.53 -5.97 3.93
C ARG A 95 5.11 -7.37 3.79
N ASN A 96 4.64 -8.08 2.78
CA ASN A 96 5.14 -9.38 2.36
C ASN A 96 5.72 -9.22 0.95
N ARG A 97 7.00 -8.82 0.91
CA ARG A 97 7.74 -8.52 -0.34
C ARG A 97 8.26 -9.82 -0.97
N PHE A 98 8.24 -9.89 -2.30
CA PHE A 98 8.73 -10.99 -3.14
C PHE A 98 8.20 -12.35 -2.67
N HIS A 99 6.92 -12.38 -2.33
CA HIS A 99 6.29 -13.51 -1.66
C HIS A 99 6.15 -14.73 -2.56
N PHE A 100 5.89 -14.52 -3.85
CA PHE A 100 5.83 -15.58 -4.85
C PHE A 100 6.19 -15.06 -6.24
N GLU A 101 6.43 -15.99 -7.17
CA GLU A 101 6.73 -15.69 -8.57
C GLU A 101 5.75 -16.41 -9.51
N VAL A 102 5.47 -15.79 -10.66
CA VAL A 102 4.74 -16.41 -11.77
C VAL A 102 5.61 -16.38 -13.01
N THR A 103 5.83 -17.54 -13.63
CA THR A 103 6.63 -17.64 -14.86
C THR A 103 5.74 -17.38 -16.09
N VAL A 104 6.17 -16.47 -16.95
CA VAL A 104 5.53 -16.15 -18.23
C VAL A 104 6.44 -16.52 -19.41
N PRO A 105 5.89 -16.88 -20.58
CA PRO A 105 6.66 -17.34 -21.73
C PRO A 105 7.58 -16.27 -22.33
N ALA A 106 8.59 -16.71 -23.08
CA ALA A 106 9.59 -15.84 -23.72
C ALA A 106 9.02 -14.81 -24.69
N ASP A 107 7.86 -15.11 -25.29
CA ASP A 107 7.17 -14.25 -26.25
C ASP A 107 6.17 -13.29 -25.58
N TRP A 108 6.26 -13.08 -24.26
CA TRP A 108 5.29 -12.27 -23.49
C TRP A 108 5.02 -10.89 -24.11
N GLY A 109 6.07 -10.23 -24.59
CA GLY A 109 5.98 -8.92 -25.24
C GLY A 109 5.34 -7.89 -24.31
N ASP A 110 4.33 -7.19 -24.83
CA ASP A 110 3.64 -6.08 -24.16
C ASP A 110 2.42 -6.49 -23.32
N ARG A 111 2.21 -7.80 -23.12
CA ARG A 111 1.07 -8.32 -22.34
C ARG A 111 1.20 -7.94 -20.87
N GLU A 112 0.05 -7.91 -20.20
CA GLU A 112 -0.04 -7.78 -18.75
C GLU A 112 -0.58 -9.06 -18.13
N LEU A 113 -0.02 -9.44 -16.98
CA LEU A 113 -0.59 -10.43 -16.08
C LEU A 113 -1.12 -9.67 -14.86
N VAL A 114 -2.41 -9.81 -14.57
CA VAL A 114 -3.10 -9.03 -13.55
C VAL A 114 -3.51 -9.92 -12.39
N TRP A 115 -2.98 -9.64 -11.20
CA TRP A 115 -3.49 -10.21 -9.96
C TRP A 115 -4.63 -9.32 -9.43
N THR A 116 -5.83 -9.87 -9.33
CA THR A 116 -7.00 -9.20 -8.73
C THR A 116 -7.28 -9.78 -7.35
N LEU A 117 -7.41 -8.92 -6.35
CA LEU A 117 -7.70 -9.28 -4.97
C LEU A 117 -8.79 -8.37 -4.40
N ASN A 118 -9.86 -8.96 -3.87
CA ASN A 118 -10.93 -8.27 -3.16
C ASN A 118 -10.94 -8.71 -1.70
N VAL A 119 -10.62 -7.77 -0.82
CA VAL A 119 -10.63 -7.97 0.63
C VAL A 119 -11.53 -6.88 1.23
N ASN A 120 -12.41 -7.28 2.15
CA ASN A 120 -13.30 -6.35 2.86
C ASN A 120 -14.13 -5.45 1.91
N GLY A 121 -14.53 -6.00 0.75
CA GLY A 121 -15.35 -5.32 -0.24
C GLY A 121 -14.60 -4.32 -1.12
N ALA A 122 -13.27 -4.26 -1.03
CA ALA A 122 -12.43 -3.39 -1.83
C ALA A 122 -11.54 -4.21 -2.76
N GLU A 123 -11.80 -4.08 -4.07
CA GLU A 123 -10.97 -4.66 -5.12
C GLU A 123 -9.68 -3.84 -5.32
N ARG A 124 -8.57 -4.56 -5.45
CA ARG A 124 -7.24 -4.06 -5.79
C ARG A 124 -6.59 -4.94 -6.83
N LYS A 125 -5.67 -4.36 -7.59
CA LYS A 125 -5.01 -5.01 -8.72
C LYS A 125 -3.52 -4.71 -8.78
N ALA A 126 -2.72 -5.73 -9.05
CA ALA A 126 -1.34 -5.59 -9.46
C ALA A 126 -1.21 -5.94 -10.95
N TYR A 127 -0.74 -4.98 -11.75
CA TYR A 127 -0.52 -5.15 -13.19
C TYR A 127 0.97 -5.46 -13.42
N ALA A 128 1.27 -6.70 -13.80
CA ALA A 128 2.63 -7.14 -14.08
C ALA A 128 2.94 -7.11 -15.57
N THR A 129 4.08 -6.52 -15.94
CA THR A 129 4.51 -6.34 -17.32
C THR A 129 6.03 -6.40 -17.44
N LEU A 130 6.52 -6.66 -18.66
CA LEU A 130 7.94 -6.55 -18.99
C LEU A 130 8.36 -5.11 -19.32
N ARG A 131 7.40 -4.21 -19.55
CA ARG A 131 7.69 -2.82 -19.91
C ARG A 131 8.44 -2.12 -18.78
N GLN A 132 9.57 -1.49 -19.12
CA GLN A 132 10.46 -0.85 -18.14
C GLN A 132 9.98 0.53 -17.68
N ASP A 133 9.10 1.19 -18.43
CA ASP A 133 8.53 2.50 -18.11
C ASP A 133 7.42 2.44 -17.04
N TYR A 134 7.06 1.24 -16.58
CA TYR A 134 6.06 0.98 -15.55
C TYR A 134 6.62 0.81 -14.13
N LEU A 135 7.95 0.93 -13.95
CA LEU A 135 8.67 0.78 -12.68
C LEU A 135 9.12 2.11 -12.08
#